data_AF-A0A4V3D9U0-F1
#
_entry.id   AF-A0A4V3D9U0-F1
#
_cell.length_a   1.000
_cell.length_b   1.000
_cell.length_c   1.000
_cell.angle_alpha   90.00
_cell.angle_beta   90.00
_cell.angle_gamma   90.00
#
_symmetry.space_group_name_H-M   'P 1'
#
loop_
_entity.id
_entity.type
_entity.pdbx_description
1 polymer ?
#
loop_
_entity_poly.entity_id
_entity_poly.type
_entity_poly.pdbx_seq_one_letter_code
_entity_poly.pdbx_strand_id
1 'polypeptide(L)'
;MMVGRGGHRGRPGRGGPGRRGGGRVPTDLPATDDLVGWLAGRLPDGWFTGTPAVTVDREEILVVGDLPAPTLDDGADEAARSAAARGRIERFREETRGERMEVARQAEHRYGRKVAWGARIGDVEELFTTLSVPVMTRLRQPERLVLDTLVDAGVARSRSDALAWAVALVGEHAGTWLEDLRGAMSAVDELRTKGPVLDDDTSGDAGGVDDRPDPGDGGGGDPVPPQG
;
A
#
# COMPACT_ATOMS: atom_id res chain seq x y z
N MET A 1 -64.46 -45.34 -6.61
CA MET A 1 -63.23 -46.08 -6.98
C MET A 1 -62.61 -45.35 -8.17
N MET A 2 -61.43 -44.73 -8.00
CA MET A 2 -60.51 -44.17 -9.03
C MET A 2 -61.12 -43.14 -10.03
N VAL A 3 -60.42 -42.18 -10.65
CA VAL A 3 -59.01 -41.92 -10.97
C VAL A 3 -58.85 -40.38 -11.07
N GLY A 4 -57.74 -39.81 -10.61
CA GLY A 4 -57.33 -38.44 -10.96
C GLY A 4 -55.90 -38.45 -11.48
N ARG A 5 -55.73 -38.21 -12.80
CA ARG A 5 -54.46 -38.26 -13.54
C ARG A 5 -54.01 -36.85 -13.91
N GLY A 6 -52.73 -36.55 -13.69
CA GLY A 6 -51.93 -35.66 -14.55
C GLY A 6 -51.86 -34.17 -14.20
N GLY A 7 -50.63 -33.65 -14.07
CA GLY A 7 -50.39 -32.21 -14.05
C GLY A 7 -48.99 -31.77 -13.61
N HIS A 8 -47.93 -32.30 -14.23
CA HIS A 8 -46.60 -31.68 -14.14
C HIS A 8 -46.65 -30.28 -14.77
N ARG A 9 -46.42 -29.23 -13.97
CA ARG A 9 -46.11 -27.88 -14.46
C ARG A 9 -44.67 -27.54 -14.10
N GLY A 10 -43.78 -27.71 -15.09
CA GLY A 10 -42.46 -27.12 -15.08
C GLY A 10 -42.55 -25.60 -15.06
N ARG A 11 -41.77 -24.97 -14.19
CA ARG A 11 -41.55 -23.52 -14.19
C ARG A 11 -40.44 -23.21 -15.23
N PRO A 12 -40.65 -22.31 -16.20
CA PRO A 12 -39.56 -21.84 -17.03
C PRO A 12 -38.69 -20.85 -16.23
N GLY A 13 -37.42 -21.21 -16.09
CA GLY A 13 -36.40 -20.35 -15.49
C GLY A 13 -36.11 -19.15 -16.39
N ARG A 14 -36.27 -17.95 -15.83
CA ARG A 14 -35.84 -16.70 -16.44
C ARG A 14 -34.41 -16.41 -15.98
N GLY A 15 -33.43 -16.90 -16.75
CA GLY A 15 -32.03 -16.54 -16.58
C GLY A 15 -31.80 -15.09 -17.00
N GLY A 16 -31.61 -14.20 -16.03
CA GLY A 16 -31.12 -12.85 -16.27
C GLY A 16 -29.59 -12.81 -16.15
N PRO A 17 -28.85 -12.12 -17.04
CA PRO A 17 -27.41 -11.95 -16.91
C PRO A 17 -27.14 -10.84 -15.89
N GLY A 18 -27.23 -11.20 -14.60
CA GLY A 18 -27.01 -10.30 -13.48
C GLY A 18 -25.57 -10.36 -12.98
N ARG A 19 -24.70 -9.55 -13.59
CA ARG A 19 -23.50 -8.95 -12.99
C ARG A 19 -22.64 -9.86 -12.11
N ARG A 20 -21.62 -10.49 -12.72
CA ARG A 20 -20.32 -10.68 -12.04
C ARG A 20 -19.65 -9.31 -11.91
N GLY A 21 -20.15 -8.48 -11.01
CA GLY A 21 -19.34 -7.43 -10.41
C GLY A 21 -18.65 -8.07 -9.23
N GLY A 22 -17.40 -8.51 -9.40
CA GLY A 22 -16.54 -8.72 -8.24
C GLY A 22 -16.58 -7.42 -7.46
N GLY A 23 -17.15 -7.46 -6.26
CA GLY A 23 -17.16 -6.31 -5.38
C GLY A 23 -15.71 -5.93 -5.17
N ARG A 24 -15.24 -4.92 -5.90
CA ARG A 24 -14.06 -4.19 -5.50
C ARG A 24 -14.47 -3.62 -4.14
N VAL A 25 -14.01 -4.28 -3.08
CA VAL A 25 -14.00 -3.69 -1.74
C VAL A 25 -13.44 -2.29 -1.95
N PRO A 26 -14.11 -1.21 -1.54
CA PRO A 26 -13.56 0.14 -1.67
C PRO A 26 -12.12 0.12 -1.14
N THR A 27 -11.15 0.24 -2.05
CA THR A 27 -9.71 0.12 -1.78
C THR A 27 -9.08 1.46 -1.49
N ASP A 28 -9.83 2.55 -1.61
CA ASP A 28 -9.25 3.88 -1.55
C ASP A 28 -9.21 4.33 -0.10
N LEU A 29 -8.35 3.65 0.66
CA LEU A 29 -7.77 4.27 1.84
C LEU A 29 -7.07 5.57 1.39
N PRO A 30 -7.12 6.63 2.20
CA PRO A 30 -6.42 7.86 1.88
C PRO A 30 -4.94 7.58 1.55
N ALA A 31 -4.41 8.32 0.57
CA ALA A 31 -3.00 8.28 0.22
C ALA A 31 -2.13 8.69 1.42
N THR A 32 -0.89 8.21 1.45
CA THR A 32 0.06 8.42 2.54
C THR A 32 1.32 9.14 2.07
N ASP A 33 1.29 9.77 0.89
CA ASP A 33 2.46 10.41 0.28
C ASP A 33 3.02 11.55 1.16
N ASP A 34 2.15 12.24 1.90
CA ASP A 34 2.50 13.32 2.82
C ASP A 34 2.75 12.85 4.27
N LEU A 35 2.63 11.55 4.55
CA LEU A 35 2.67 10.98 5.90
C LEU A 35 3.95 11.34 6.66
N VAL A 36 5.12 11.22 6.01
CA VAL A 36 6.41 11.53 6.64
C VAL A 36 6.50 13.01 7.02
N GLY A 37 6.07 13.91 6.12
CA GLY A 37 6.04 15.34 6.39
C GLY A 37 5.04 15.70 7.49
N TRP A 38 3.88 15.07 7.49
CA TRP A 38 2.87 15.26 8.53
C TRP A 38 3.37 14.76 9.90
N LEU A 39 4.04 13.60 9.96
CA LEU A 39 4.65 13.08 11.18
C LEU A 39 5.74 14.01 11.70
N ALA A 40 6.60 14.53 10.81
CA ALA A 40 7.66 15.46 11.20
C ALA A 40 7.12 16.72 11.89
N GLY A 41 5.95 17.23 11.47
CA GLY A 41 5.31 18.37 12.13
C GLY A 41 4.50 17.99 13.38
N ARG A 42 4.23 16.70 13.61
CA ARG A 42 3.31 16.24 14.66
C ARG A 42 4.00 15.56 15.84
N LEU A 43 5.15 14.93 15.59
CA LEU A 43 5.96 14.27 16.60
C LEU A 43 6.62 15.32 17.52
N PRO A 44 6.62 15.11 18.84
CA PRO A 44 7.35 15.99 19.74
C PRO A 44 8.85 16.02 19.44
N ASP A 45 9.45 17.20 19.59
CA ASP A 45 10.89 17.38 19.45
C ASP A 45 11.66 16.53 20.47
N GLY A 46 12.82 16.02 20.05
CA GLY A 46 13.74 15.30 20.94
C GLY A 46 13.38 13.84 21.23
N TRP A 47 12.29 13.31 20.66
CA TRP A 47 12.02 11.87 20.71
C TRP A 47 13.08 11.07 19.99
N PHE A 48 13.37 11.46 18.74
CA PHE A 48 14.26 10.74 17.85
C PHE A 48 15.45 11.61 17.45
N THR A 49 16.57 10.96 17.17
CA THR A 49 17.80 11.61 16.68
C THR A 49 17.73 11.99 15.20
N GLY A 50 16.70 11.54 14.50
CA GLY A 50 16.46 11.83 13.09
C GLY A 50 15.02 11.52 12.66
N THR A 51 14.77 11.55 11.36
CA THR A 51 13.47 11.20 10.79
C THR A 51 13.19 9.71 11.03
N PRO A 52 12.03 9.34 11.61
CA PRO A 52 11.71 7.94 11.82
C PRO A 52 11.53 7.20 10.50
N ALA A 53 11.89 5.92 10.49
CA ALA A 53 11.51 5.00 9.43
C ALA A 53 10.01 4.76 9.50
N VAL A 54 9.34 4.84 8.34
CA VAL A 54 7.90 4.64 8.23
C VAL A 54 7.62 3.57 7.19
N THR A 55 6.97 2.51 7.61
CA THR A 55 6.49 1.44 6.74
C THR A 55 4.98 1.45 6.74
N VAL A 56 4.36 1.34 5.56
CA VAL A 56 2.91 1.38 5.42
C VAL A 56 2.45 0.18 4.61
N ASP A 57 1.50 -0.57 5.15
CA ASP A 57 0.75 -1.56 4.40
C ASP A 57 -0.72 -1.14 4.25
N ARG A 58 -1.60 -2.10 3.96
CA ARG A 58 -3.02 -1.83 3.78
C ARG A 58 -3.72 -1.55 5.11
N GLU A 59 -3.28 -2.12 6.21
CA GLU A 59 -3.96 -2.09 7.51
C GLU A 59 -3.24 -1.21 8.55
N GLU A 60 -1.91 -1.08 8.43
CA GLU A 60 -1.03 -0.53 9.44
C GLU A 60 0.01 0.45 8.86
N ILE A 61 0.27 1.49 9.65
CA ILE A 61 1.42 2.38 9.56
C ILE A 61 2.33 2.02 10.73
N LEU A 62 3.56 1.60 10.45
CA LEU A 62 4.58 1.34 11.44
C LEU A 62 5.61 2.48 11.45
N VAL A 63 5.76 3.13 12.60
CA VAL A 63 6.74 4.22 12.80
C VAL A 63 7.83 3.75 13.76
N VAL A 64 9.07 3.68 13.29
CA VAL A 64 10.25 3.31 14.10
C VAL A 64 11.25 4.45 14.11
N GLY A 65 11.56 4.98 15.28
CA GLY A 65 12.52 6.07 15.40
C GLY A 65 13.79 5.71 16.17
N ASP A 66 14.90 6.32 15.78
CA ASP A 66 16.20 6.21 16.44
C ASP A 66 16.25 7.00 17.74
N LEU A 67 16.44 6.32 18.87
CA LEU A 67 16.62 6.98 20.16
C LEU A 67 18.10 7.31 20.43
N PRO A 68 18.37 8.35 21.22
CA PRO A 68 19.72 8.58 21.74
C PRO A 68 20.21 7.38 22.54
N ALA A 69 21.41 6.89 22.22
CA ALA A 69 22.03 5.79 22.94
C ALA A 69 22.30 6.19 24.41
N PRO A 70 22.08 5.27 25.37
CA PRO A 70 22.43 5.52 26.77
C PRO A 70 23.95 5.66 26.92
N THR A 71 24.39 6.58 27.78
CA THR A 71 25.79 6.70 28.17
C THR A 71 26.18 5.49 29.02
N LEU A 72 27.24 4.80 28.62
CA LEU A 72 27.82 3.65 29.32
C LEU A 72 29.32 3.88 29.49
N ASP A 73 29.94 3.13 30.41
CA ASP A 73 31.39 3.16 30.59
C ASP A 73 32.10 2.64 29.34
N ASP A 74 33.29 3.19 29.02
CA ASP A 74 34.05 2.88 27.80
C ASP A 74 34.42 1.38 27.65
N GLY A 75 34.37 0.62 28.75
CA GLY A 75 34.62 -0.83 28.79
C GLY A 75 33.37 -1.71 28.72
N ALA A 76 32.18 -1.16 28.55
CA ALA A 76 30.94 -1.93 28.49
C ALA A 76 30.99 -2.91 27.31
N ASP A 77 30.71 -4.18 27.59
CA ASP A 77 30.61 -5.21 26.57
C ASP A 77 29.31 -5.09 25.76
N GLU A 78 29.17 -5.92 24.72
CA GLU A 78 27.98 -5.88 23.85
C GLU A 78 26.71 -6.28 24.60
N ALA A 79 26.80 -7.20 25.55
CA ALA A 79 25.65 -7.61 26.35
C ALA A 79 25.12 -6.45 27.20
N ALA A 80 26.01 -5.70 27.84
CA ALA A 80 25.67 -4.51 28.61
C ALA A 80 25.07 -3.39 27.73
N ARG A 81 25.64 -3.15 26.55
CA ARG A 81 25.10 -2.18 25.58
C ARG A 81 23.70 -2.56 25.12
N SER A 82 23.52 -3.80 24.71
CA SER A 82 22.23 -4.35 24.28
C SER A 82 21.18 -4.30 25.40
N ALA A 83 21.55 -4.60 26.65
CA ALA A 83 20.65 -4.51 27.80
C ALA A 83 20.26 -3.05 28.12
N ALA A 84 21.22 -2.13 28.09
CA ALA A 84 20.96 -0.71 28.30
C ALA A 84 20.06 -0.12 27.21
N ALA A 85 20.29 -0.51 25.94
CA ALA A 85 19.44 -0.14 24.81
C ALA A 85 17.99 -0.58 25.03
N ARG A 86 17.76 -1.86 25.35
CA ARG A 86 16.40 -2.37 25.67
C ARG A 86 15.75 -1.62 26.83
N GLY A 87 16.48 -1.41 27.92
CA GLY A 87 15.96 -0.66 29.06
C GLY A 87 15.63 0.81 28.73
N ARG A 88 16.41 1.45 27.85
CA ARG A 88 16.14 2.81 27.36
C ARG A 88 14.91 2.86 26.46
N ILE A 89 14.73 1.87 25.59
CA ILE A 89 13.56 1.73 24.70
C ILE A 89 12.30 1.44 25.52
N GLU A 90 12.35 0.54 26.50
CA GLU A 90 11.22 0.24 27.38
C GLU A 90 10.78 1.49 28.16
N ARG A 91 11.74 2.24 28.72
CA ARG A 91 11.45 3.51 29.39
C ARG A 91 10.76 4.50 28.45
N PHE A 92 11.29 4.66 27.23
CA PHE A 92 10.68 5.52 26.20
C PHE A 92 9.25 5.08 25.87
N ARG A 93 9.02 3.78 25.71
CA ARG A 93 7.70 3.21 25.39
C ARG A 93 6.66 3.63 26.42
N GLU A 94 7.00 3.54 27.71
CA GLU A 94 6.08 3.87 28.79
C GLU A 94 5.89 5.38 28.95
N GLU A 95 6.98 6.17 28.94
CA GLU A 95 6.93 7.63 29.10
C GLU A 95 6.15 8.33 27.98
N THR A 96 6.29 7.87 26.74
CA THR A 96 5.66 8.51 25.56
C THR A 96 4.29 7.97 25.20
N ARG A 97 3.76 7.00 25.95
CA ARG A 97 2.53 6.28 25.60
C ARG A 97 1.35 7.22 25.30
N GLY A 98 1.11 8.22 26.14
CA GLY A 98 -0.02 9.14 25.98
C GLY A 98 0.05 9.94 24.69
N GLU A 99 1.21 10.53 24.42
CA GLU A 99 1.47 11.33 23.22
C GLU A 99 1.43 10.48 21.95
N ARG A 100 2.06 9.29 21.96
CA ARG A 100 2.01 8.35 20.82
C ARG A 100 0.58 7.94 20.50
N MET A 101 -0.25 7.69 21.52
CA MET A 101 -1.66 7.37 21.31
C MET A 101 -2.46 8.53 20.72
N GLU A 102 -2.12 9.77 21.05
CA GLU A 102 -2.76 10.95 20.45
C GLU A 102 -2.37 11.11 18.99
N VAL A 103 -1.08 11.01 18.67
CA VAL A 103 -0.61 11.04 17.27
C VAL A 103 -1.24 9.90 16.46
N ALA A 104 -1.28 8.69 17.03
CA ALA A 104 -1.91 7.53 16.41
C ALA A 104 -3.38 7.77 16.07
N ARG A 105 -4.18 8.32 16.99
CA ARG A 105 -5.60 8.63 16.72
C ARG A 105 -5.77 9.61 15.57
N GLN A 106 -4.92 10.64 15.50
CA GLN A 106 -4.99 11.63 14.43
C GLN A 106 -4.57 11.05 13.08
N ALA A 107 -3.51 10.24 13.06
CA ALA A 107 -3.07 9.51 11.88
C ALA A 107 -4.12 8.49 11.43
N GLU A 108 -4.72 7.73 12.35
CA GLU A 108 -5.83 6.80 12.06
C GLU A 108 -7.01 7.51 11.40
N HIS A 109 -7.40 8.67 11.92
CA HIS A 109 -8.48 9.47 11.35
C HIS A 109 -8.14 9.98 9.94
N ARG A 110 -6.88 10.39 9.72
CA ARG A 110 -6.42 10.95 8.46
C ARG A 110 -6.20 9.91 7.37
N TYR A 111 -5.57 8.79 7.72
CA TYR A 111 -5.05 7.80 6.77
C TYR A 111 -5.83 6.48 6.78
N GLY A 112 -6.77 6.29 7.70
CA GLY A 112 -7.63 5.10 7.77
C GLY A 112 -6.91 3.80 8.13
N ARG A 113 -5.67 3.90 8.64
CA ARG A 113 -4.81 2.76 9.01
C ARG A 113 -4.42 2.85 10.47
N LYS A 114 -4.28 1.70 11.14
CA LYS A 114 -3.78 1.63 12.52
C LYS A 114 -2.33 2.09 12.58
N VAL A 115 -1.93 2.66 13.71
CA VAL A 115 -0.53 3.07 13.90
C VAL A 115 0.13 2.20 14.96
N ALA A 116 1.18 1.49 14.54
CA ALA A 116 2.14 0.87 15.42
C ALA A 116 3.40 1.71 15.54
N TRP A 117 4.12 1.44 16.62
CA TRP A 117 5.28 2.21 17.02
C TRP A 117 6.41 1.24 17.36
N GLY A 118 7.63 1.65 17.08
CA GLY A 118 8.85 1.01 17.57
C GLY A 118 9.93 2.04 17.84
N ALA A 119 11.01 1.58 18.45
CA ALA A 119 12.19 2.38 18.66
C ALA A 119 13.45 1.54 18.48
N ARG A 120 14.52 2.19 18.04
CA ARG A 120 15.80 1.54 17.78
C ARG A 120 16.96 2.29 18.43
N ILE A 121 17.93 1.56 18.95
CA ILE A 121 19.22 2.06 19.44
C ILE A 121 20.30 1.09 18.93
N GLY A 122 21.11 1.57 17.98
CA GLY A 122 22.07 0.69 17.29
C GLY A 122 21.34 -0.48 16.61
N ASP A 123 21.76 -1.70 16.93
CA ASP A 123 21.19 -2.94 16.39
C ASP A 123 19.98 -3.47 17.18
N VAL A 124 19.63 -2.82 18.30
CA VAL A 124 18.47 -3.20 19.11
C VAL A 124 17.25 -2.42 18.65
N GLU A 125 16.31 -3.13 18.03
CA GLU A 125 14.99 -2.62 17.68
C GLU A 125 13.91 -3.35 18.47
N GLU A 126 12.98 -2.60 19.06
CA GLU A 126 11.81 -3.16 19.72
C GLU A 126 10.56 -2.52 19.15
N LEU A 127 9.72 -3.33 18.51
CA LEU A 127 8.38 -2.94 18.14
C LEU A 127 7.49 -3.03 19.37
N PHE A 128 6.57 -2.08 19.52
CA PHE A 128 5.62 -2.08 20.61
C PHE A 128 4.42 -2.96 20.22
N THR A 129 3.20 -2.49 20.48
CA THR A 129 2.01 -3.24 20.04
C THR A 129 1.83 -3.06 18.54
N THR A 130 2.07 -4.12 17.78
CA THR A 130 1.75 -4.22 16.33
C THR A 130 0.39 -4.85 16.13
N LEU A 131 -0.23 -4.55 14.98
CA LEU A 131 -1.52 -5.07 14.59
C LEU A 131 -1.40 -6.52 14.11
N SER A 132 -2.16 -7.42 14.73
CA SER A 132 -2.36 -8.77 14.22
C SER A 132 -3.73 -8.85 13.55
N VAL A 133 -3.74 -8.97 12.22
CA VAL A 133 -4.98 -9.10 11.43
C VAL A 133 -5.15 -10.55 10.99
N PRO A 134 -6.29 -11.21 11.29
CA PRO A 134 -6.53 -12.55 10.81
C PRO A 134 -6.74 -12.56 9.29
N VAL A 135 -6.07 -13.48 8.60
CA VAL A 135 -6.26 -13.70 7.16
C VAL A 135 -7.05 -14.99 6.93
N MET A 136 -8.15 -14.90 6.19
CA MET A 136 -8.99 -16.07 5.87
C MET A 136 -8.59 -16.68 4.53
N THR A 137 -8.07 -17.91 4.57
CA THR A 137 -7.65 -18.66 3.38
C THR A 137 -8.53 -19.90 3.18
N ARG A 138 -8.96 -20.15 1.94
CA ARG A 138 -9.63 -21.40 1.57
C ARG A 138 -8.60 -22.46 1.20
N LEU A 139 -8.35 -23.40 2.11
CA LEU A 139 -7.43 -24.51 1.87
C LEU A 139 -8.16 -25.80 1.48
N ARG A 140 -7.67 -26.48 0.46
CA ARG A 140 -8.06 -27.83 0.04
C ARG A 140 -7.43 -28.88 0.95
N GLN A 141 -7.89 -30.12 0.83
CA GLN A 141 -7.44 -31.20 1.70
C GLN A 141 -5.91 -31.41 1.69
N PRO A 142 -5.20 -31.42 0.55
CA PRO A 142 -3.74 -31.64 0.56
C PRO A 142 -3.00 -30.58 1.37
N GLU A 143 -3.39 -29.30 1.22
CA GLU A 143 -2.80 -28.20 2.00
C GLU A 143 -3.10 -28.35 3.50
N ARG A 144 -4.33 -28.77 3.86
CA ARG A 144 -4.67 -29.03 5.27
C ARG A 144 -3.86 -30.16 5.89
N LEU A 145 -3.54 -31.21 5.12
CA LEU A 145 -2.70 -32.32 5.59
C LEU A 145 -1.27 -31.87 5.92
N VAL A 146 -0.72 -30.92 5.15
CA VAL A 146 0.58 -30.30 5.47
C VAL A 146 0.51 -29.59 6.82
N LEU A 147 -0.53 -28.79 7.05
CA LEU A 147 -0.72 -28.09 8.33
C LEU A 147 -0.92 -29.06 9.49
N ASP A 148 -1.68 -30.14 9.29
CA ASP A 148 -1.86 -31.19 10.29
C ASP A 148 -0.53 -31.85 10.65
N THR A 149 0.32 -32.14 9.67
CA THR A 149 1.65 -32.70 9.90
C THR A 149 2.53 -31.78 10.75
N LEU A 150 2.48 -30.46 10.52
CA LEU A 150 3.23 -29.47 11.32
C LEU A 150 2.75 -29.41 12.77
N VAL A 151 1.43 -29.53 12.99
CA VAL A 151 0.86 -29.56 14.33
C VAL A 151 1.21 -30.87 15.04
N ASP A 152 1.04 -32.01 14.36
CA ASP A 152 1.34 -33.33 14.92
C ASP A 152 2.82 -33.50 15.26
N ALA A 153 3.71 -32.88 14.47
CA ALA A 153 5.15 -32.84 14.73
C ALA A 153 5.56 -31.88 15.87
N GLY A 154 4.62 -31.11 16.44
CA GLY A 154 4.88 -30.14 17.49
C GLY A 154 5.57 -28.85 17.04
N VAL A 155 5.67 -28.63 15.72
CA VAL A 155 6.23 -27.38 15.15
C VAL A 155 5.29 -26.20 15.42
N ALA A 156 3.99 -26.45 15.46
CA ALA A 156 2.96 -25.44 15.67
C ALA A 156 1.88 -25.91 16.65
N ARG A 157 1.28 -24.96 17.40
CA ARG A 157 0.24 -25.26 18.40
C ARG A 157 -1.17 -25.36 17.80
N SER A 158 -1.35 -24.87 16.58
CA SER A 158 -2.61 -24.89 15.85
C SER A 158 -2.37 -24.75 14.34
N ARG A 159 -3.38 -25.02 13.51
CA ARG A 159 -3.27 -24.82 12.05
C ARG A 159 -3.01 -23.37 11.66
N SER A 160 -3.52 -22.39 12.41
CA SER A 160 -3.25 -20.97 12.15
C SER A 160 -1.81 -20.60 12.51
N ASP A 161 -1.30 -21.16 13.61
CA ASP A 161 0.11 -21.03 14.03
C ASP A 161 1.04 -21.68 12.99
N ALA A 162 0.64 -22.83 12.42
CA ALA A 162 1.36 -23.49 11.34
C ALA A 162 1.40 -22.66 10.04
N LEU A 163 0.32 -21.95 9.71
CA LEU A 163 0.31 -21.02 8.58
C LEU A 163 1.24 -19.83 8.83
N ALA A 164 1.24 -19.26 10.04
CA ALA A 164 2.16 -18.19 10.40
C ALA A 164 3.62 -18.65 10.28
N TRP A 165 3.91 -19.87 10.74
CA TRP A 165 5.23 -20.49 10.59
C TRP A 165 5.64 -20.64 9.13
N ALA A 166 4.73 -21.12 8.25
CA ALA A 166 5.03 -21.25 6.83
C ALA A 166 5.32 -19.89 6.15
N VAL A 167 4.63 -18.82 6.55
CA VAL A 167 4.91 -17.46 6.06
C VAL A 167 6.28 -16.97 6.53
N ALA A 168 6.62 -17.19 7.81
CA ALA A 168 7.92 -16.83 8.36
C ALA A 168 9.06 -17.55 7.63
N LEU A 169 8.89 -18.85 7.37
CA LEU A 169 9.87 -19.66 6.63
C LEU A 169 10.11 -19.14 5.21
N VAL A 170 9.05 -18.74 4.50
CA VAL A 170 9.17 -18.12 3.17
C VAL A 170 9.91 -16.79 3.26
N GLY A 171 9.66 -15.98 4.29
CA GLY A 171 10.38 -14.73 4.53
C GLY A 171 11.89 -14.95 4.71
N GLU A 172 12.27 -15.97 5.47
CA GLU A 172 13.67 -16.32 5.72
C GLU A 172 14.41 -16.77 4.46
N HIS A 173 13.77 -17.62 3.63
CA HIS A 173 14.43 -18.23 2.48
C HIS A 173 14.26 -17.48 1.16
N ALA A 174 13.26 -16.61 1.04
CA ALA A 174 12.97 -15.86 -0.18
C ALA A 174 13.04 -14.34 0.03
N GLY A 175 13.65 -13.86 1.11
CA GLY A 175 13.72 -12.44 1.47
C GLY A 175 14.24 -11.54 0.35
N THR A 176 15.40 -11.89 -0.23
CA THR A 176 16.00 -11.11 -1.34
C THR A 176 15.07 -11.06 -2.56
N TRP A 177 14.47 -12.20 -2.94
CA TRP A 177 13.54 -12.22 -4.07
C TRP A 177 12.29 -11.38 -3.81
N LEU A 178 11.77 -11.39 -2.57
CA LEU A 178 10.63 -10.55 -2.19
C LEU A 178 10.99 -9.06 -2.19
N GLU A 179 12.20 -8.68 -1.80
CA GLU A 179 12.70 -7.31 -1.88
C GLU A 179 12.81 -6.84 -3.32
N ASP A 180 13.43 -7.64 -4.19
CA ASP A 180 13.55 -7.34 -5.62
C ASP A 180 12.16 -7.15 -6.25
N LEU A 181 11.21 -8.03 -5.92
CA LEU A 181 9.84 -7.94 -6.40
C LEU A 181 9.14 -6.65 -5.93
N ARG A 182 9.32 -6.27 -4.65
CA ARG A 182 8.77 -5.01 -4.12
C ARG A 182 9.39 -3.80 -4.82
N GLY A 183 10.70 -3.80 -5.02
CA GLY A 183 11.40 -2.74 -5.75
C GLY A 183 10.90 -2.58 -7.19
N ALA A 184 10.70 -3.69 -7.90
CA ALA A 184 10.15 -3.68 -9.25
C ALA A 184 8.71 -3.11 -9.28
N MET A 185 7.86 -3.46 -8.30
CA MET A 185 6.49 -2.92 -8.21
C MET A 185 6.48 -1.40 -7.93
N SER A 186 7.35 -0.91 -7.05
CA SER A 186 7.48 0.53 -6.80
C SER A 186 7.87 1.30 -8.07
N ALA A 187 8.80 0.77 -8.87
CA ALA A 187 9.19 1.39 -10.14
C ALA A 187 8.02 1.45 -11.15
N VAL A 188 7.18 0.41 -11.18
CA VAL A 188 5.96 0.39 -12.02
C VAL A 188 4.96 1.44 -11.55
N ASP A 189 4.77 1.59 -10.23
CA ASP A 189 3.86 2.59 -9.69
C ASP A 189 4.35 4.03 -9.93
N GLU A 190 5.66 4.28 -9.86
CA GLU A 190 6.23 5.58 -10.27
C GLU A 190 5.95 5.89 -11.76
N LEU A 191 6.08 4.90 -12.64
CA LEU A 191 5.82 5.08 -14.06
C LEU A 191 4.33 5.37 -14.32
N ARG A 192 3.43 4.72 -13.59
CA ARG A 192 1.99 5.00 -13.65
C ARG A 192 1.68 6.43 -13.24
N THR A 193 2.34 6.95 -12.21
CA THR A 193 2.19 8.33 -11.75
C THR A 193 2.73 9.35 -12.75
N LYS A 194 3.87 9.07 -13.39
CA LYS A 194 4.47 9.95 -14.41
C LYS A 194 3.61 10.03 -15.69
N GLY A 195 2.92 8.94 -16.04
CA GLY A 195 2.08 8.86 -17.23
C GLY A 195 2.88 8.93 -18.55
N PRO A 196 2.31 8.52 -19.69
CA PRO A 196 2.94 8.73 -20.99
C PRO A 196 2.91 10.23 -21.34
N VAL A 197 4.07 10.79 -21.69
CA VAL A 197 4.13 12.10 -22.36
C VAL A 197 3.66 11.87 -23.79
N LEU A 198 2.46 12.38 -24.11
CA LEU A 198 1.98 12.39 -25.48
C LEU A 198 2.55 13.65 -26.13
N ASP A 199 3.50 13.48 -27.04
CA ASP A 199 3.95 14.55 -27.93
C ASP A 199 2.79 14.83 -28.91
N ASP A 200 2.03 15.89 -28.64
CA ASP A 200 0.94 16.32 -29.52
C ASP A 200 1.50 17.16 -30.68
N ASP A 201 2.32 16.52 -31.53
CA ASP A 201 2.87 17.12 -32.74
C ASP A 201 2.60 16.21 -33.95
N THR A 202 1.36 16.17 -34.39
CA THR A 202 1.07 15.82 -35.79
C THR A 202 -0.15 16.59 -36.30
N SER A 203 0.07 17.86 -36.65
CA SER A 203 -0.66 18.54 -37.72
C SER A 203 0.23 19.64 -38.30
N GLY A 204 1.38 19.21 -38.82
CA GLY A 204 2.11 19.97 -39.82
C GLY A 204 1.32 19.99 -41.13
N ASP A 205 0.95 21.20 -41.52
CA ASP A 205 1.19 21.73 -42.86
C ASP A 205 0.85 20.81 -44.05
N ALA A 206 -0.39 20.94 -44.54
CA ALA A 206 -0.68 20.71 -45.95
C ALA A 206 -0.71 22.07 -46.66
N GLY A 207 0.47 22.58 -46.98
CA GLY A 207 0.66 23.66 -47.95
C GLY A 207 0.10 23.24 -49.31
N GLY A 208 -1.12 23.68 -49.61
CA GLY A 208 -1.69 23.63 -50.95
C GLY A 208 -1.12 24.78 -51.78
N VAL A 209 -0.04 24.52 -52.52
CA VAL A 209 0.41 25.40 -53.60
C VAL A 209 -0.53 25.24 -54.79
N ASP A 210 -1.08 26.38 -55.19
CA ASP A 210 -1.94 26.67 -56.33
C ASP A 210 -1.20 26.47 -57.66
N ASP A 211 -1.81 25.76 -58.61
CA ASP A 211 -1.44 25.80 -60.03
C ASP A 211 -2.72 25.70 -60.88
N ARG A 212 -3.32 26.85 -61.16
CA ARG A 212 -4.31 27.01 -62.22
C ARG A 212 -3.90 28.16 -63.14
N PRO A 213 -3.82 27.93 -64.45
CA PRO A 213 -3.49 28.99 -65.40
C PRO A 213 -4.70 29.89 -65.66
N ASP A 214 -4.39 31.18 -65.74
CA ASP A 214 -5.25 32.33 -66.06
C ASP A 214 -5.82 32.28 -67.49
N PRO A 215 -7.09 32.66 -67.68
CA PRO A 215 -7.52 33.31 -68.90
C PRO A 215 -8.22 34.65 -68.60
N GLY A 216 -7.48 35.75 -68.80
CA GLY A 216 -7.79 36.75 -69.82
C GLY A 216 -9.07 37.59 -69.66
N ASP A 217 -8.82 38.84 -69.32
CA ASP A 217 -9.38 40.08 -69.88
C ASP A 217 -10.87 40.43 -69.68
N GLY A 218 -11.14 41.65 -69.20
CA GLY A 218 -12.51 42.17 -69.09
C GLY A 218 -12.76 43.35 -68.16
N GLY A 219 -12.05 44.47 -68.36
CA GLY A 219 -12.60 45.84 -68.31
C GLY A 219 -13.42 46.36 -67.11
N GLY A 220 -12.85 47.37 -66.42
CA GLY A 220 -13.49 48.69 -66.30
C GLY A 220 -14.23 49.04 -65.00
N GLY A 221 -13.83 50.16 -64.39
CA GLY A 221 -14.72 50.97 -63.54
C GLY A 221 -14.10 51.49 -62.24
N ASP A 222 -13.80 52.78 -62.22
CA ASP A 222 -13.13 53.60 -61.20
C ASP A 222 -13.75 53.64 -59.77
N PRO A 223 -13.01 54.22 -58.79
CA PRO A 223 -13.25 54.08 -57.35
C PRO A 223 -14.02 55.26 -56.72
N VAL A 224 -14.74 55.03 -55.61
CA VAL A 224 -15.15 56.10 -54.65
C VAL A 224 -15.18 55.55 -53.21
N PRO A 225 -14.70 56.30 -52.19
CA PRO A 225 -14.48 55.83 -50.82
C PRO A 225 -15.54 56.37 -49.82
N PRO A 226 -15.27 56.45 -48.50
CA PRO A 226 -15.95 55.72 -47.42
C PRO A 226 -17.04 56.55 -46.70
N GLN A 227 -17.82 55.92 -45.81
CA GLN A 227 -18.13 56.38 -44.44
C GLN A 227 -19.32 55.63 -43.81
N GLY A 228 -19.24 55.39 -42.49
CA GLY A 228 -20.35 54.98 -41.63
C GLY A 228 -19.96 53.96 -40.57
#